data_AF-A0A3D8WUE9-F1
#
_entry.id   AF-A0A3D8WUE9-F1
#
_cell.length_a   1.000
_cell.length_b   1.000
_cell.length_c   1.000
_cell.angle_alpha   90.00
_cell.angle_beta   90.00
_cell.angle_gamma   90.00
#
_symmetry.space_group_name_H-M   'P 1'
#
loop_
_entity.id
_entity.type
_entity.pdbx_description
1 polymer ?
#
loop_
_entity_poly.entity_id
_entity_poly.type
_entity_poly.pdbx_seq_one_letter_code
_entity_poly.pdbx_strand_id
1 'polypeptide(L)'
;MNKKMANYIIFFSWFLFLVLLWIVVSLFKGENGQWWSMYRLNPDKYGPWALELSYIKVIIAAVISLGIAFMVSFEFKRKNKMK
;
A
#
# COMPACT_ATOMS: atom_id res chain seq x y z
N MET A 1 -21.73 17.46 -3.81
CA MET A 1 -21.02 16.16 -3.93
C MET A 1 -21.92 15.06 -3.40
N ASN A 2 -22.10 13.94 -4.11
CA ASN A 2 -22.95 12.84 -3.65
C ASN A 2 -22.38 12.25 -2.34
N LYS A 3 -23.21 12.03 -1.32
CA LYS A 3 -22.82 11.48 -0.01
C LYS A 3 -22.02 10.17 -0.14
N LYS A 4 -22.33 9.34 -1.14
CA LYS A 4 -21.54 8.14 -1.46
C LYS A 4 -20.14 8.48 -1.96
N MET A 5 -20.02 9.45 -2.86
CA MET A 5 -18.74 9.87 -3.43
C MET A 5 -17.84 10.50 -2.34
N ALA A 6 -18.42 11.26 -1.41
CA ALA A 6 -17.72 11.79 -0.25
C ALA A 6 -17.12 10.67 0.64
N ASN A 7 -17.90 9.63 0.97
CA ASN A 7 -17.42 8.51 1.77
C ASN A 7 -16.26 7.76 1.11
N TYR A 8 -16.28 7.59 -0.22
CA TYR A 8 -15.17 6.96 -0.93
C TYR A 8 -13.90 7.80 -0.91
N ILE A 9 -14.02 9.12 -1.09
CA ILE A 9 -12.88 10.03 -1.00
C ILE A 9 -12.27 9.98 0.40
N ILE A 10 -13.11 10.01 1.45
CA ILE A 10 -12.66 9.89 2.84
C ILE A 10 -11.93 8.56 3.06
N PHE A 11 -12.51 7.45 2.61
CA PHE A 11 -11.89 6.12 2.73
C PHE A 11 -10.55 6.05 2.01
N PHE A 12 -10.48 6.54 0.76
CA PHE A 12 -9.26 6.52 -0.03
C PHE A 12 -8.18 7.43 0.57
N SER A 13 -8.54 8.63 1.02
CA SER A 13 -7.62 9.52 1.75
C SER A 13 -7.09 8.86 3.02
N TRP A 14 -7.95 8.16 3.76
CA TRP A 14 -7.51 7.46 4.97
C TRP A 14 -6.57 6.29 4.65
N PHE A 15 -6.89 5.52 3.62
CA PHE A 15 -6.00 4.47 3.12
C PHE A 15 -4.63 5.02 2.70
N LEU A 16 -4.62 6.10 1.91
CA LEU A 16 -3.39 6.75 1.45
C LEU A 16 -2.56 7.27 2.64
N PHE A 17 -3.22 7.90 3.60
CA PHE A 17 -2.57 8.39 4.82
C PHE A 17 -1.93 7.24 5.61
N LEU A 18 -2.63 6.13 5.81
CA LEU A 18 -2.10 4.96 6.51
C LEU A 18 -0.91 4.33 5.78
N VAL A 19 -0.96 4.23 4.45
CA VAL A 19 0.15 3.72 3.63
C VAL A 19 1.37 4.63 3.73
N LEU A 20 1.18 5.96 3.61
CA LEU A 20 2.27 6.93 3.76
C LEU A 20 2.87 6.91 5.16
N LEU A 21 2.03 6.84 6.20
CA LEU A 21 2.48 6.72 7.58
C LEU A 21 3.31 5.45 7.79
N TRP A 22 2.88 4.33 7.21
CA TRP A 22 3.63 3.08 7.25
C TRP A 22 5.00 3.19 6.54
N ILE A 23 5.08 3.88 5.41
CA ILE A 23 6.36 4.16 4.71
C ILE A 23 7.27 5.02 5.59
N VAL A 24 6.75 6.11 6.17
CA VAL A 24 7.51 6.99 7.07
C VAL A 24 8.06 6.21 8.26
N VAL A 25 7.22 5.46 8.97
CA VAL A 25 7.66 4.60 10.08
C VAL A 25 8.71 3.58 9.61
N SER A 26 8.60 3.09 8.38
CA SER A 26 9.59 2.20 7.75
C SER A 26 10.93 2.85 7.51
N LEU A 27 10.96 4.10 7.07
CA LEU A 27 12.21 4.83 6.85
C LEU A 27 12.88 5.27 8.16
N PHE A 28 12.11 5.65 9.18
CA PHE A 28 12.66 6.24 10.41
C PHE A 28 12.99 5.24 11.53
N LYS A 29 12.34 4.07 11.60
CA LYS A 29 12.40 3.18 12.79
C LYS A 29 13.33 1.96 12.66
N GLY A 30 14.38 2.04 11.86
CA GLY A 30 15.45 1.05 11.86
C GLY A 30 16.74 1.66 11.34
N GLU A 31 17.88 1.29 11.92
CA GLU A 31 19.22 1.77 11.51
C GLU A 31 19.48 1.65 9.99
N ASN A 32 18.69 0.83 9.27
CA ASN A 32 18.71 0.70 7.80
C ASN A 32 17.31 0.74 7.12
N GLY A 33 16.21 1.08 7.82
CA GLY A 33 14.86 1.22 7.21
C GLY A 33 14.11 -0.07 6.82
N GLN A 34 14.51 -1.23 7.36
CA GLN A 34 14.11 -2.56 6.84
C GLN A 34 13.47 -3.48 7.91
N TRP A 35 12.77 -2.93 8.90
CA TRP A 35 12.12 -3.72 9.96
C TRP A 35 11.06 -4.71 9.46
N TRP A 36 10.52 -4.46 8.29
CA TRP A 36 9.54 -5.29 7.59
C TRP A 36 10.19 -6.39 6.73
N SER A 37 11.53 -6.41 6.61
CA SER A 37 12.24 -7.41 5.81
C SER A 37 12.49 -8.71 6.60
N MET A 38 12.34 -9.86 5.93
CA MET A 38 12.67 -11.16 6.52
C MET A 38 14.16 -11.31 6.79
N TYR A 39 15.00 -10.62 5.99
CA TYR A 39 16.45 -10.58 6.17
C TYR A 39 16.84 -10.05 7.55
N ARG A 40 16.22 -8.95 8.01
CA ARG A 40 16.53 -8.39 9.34
C ARG A 40 16.04 -9.26 10.49
N LEU A 41 14.93 -9.99 10.29
CA LEU A 41 14.36 -10.85 11.34
C LEU A 41 15.17 -12.13 11.57
N ASN A 42 15.83 -12.65 10.53
CA ASN A 42 16.62 -13.89 10.61
C ASN A 42 17.80 -13.87 9.61
N PRO A 43 18.81 -13.01 9.84
CA PRO A 43 19.92 -12.79 8.89
C PRO A 43 20.84 -14.01 8.74
N ASP A 44 20.86 -14.88 9.75
CA ASP A 44 21.54 -16.18 9.76
C ASP A 44 20.88 -17.20 8.80
N LYS A 45 19.55 -17.08 8.61
CA LYS A 45 18.77 -17.99 7.78
C LYS A 45 18.61 -17.49 6.34
N TYR A 46 18.70 -16.18 6.14
CA TYR A 46 18.43 -15.54 4.86
C TYR A 46 19.63 -14.70 4.43
N GLY A 47 20.10 -14.89 3.20
CA GLY A 47 21.18 -14.06 2.65
C GLY A 47 20.71 -12.65 2.27
N PRO A 48 21.64 -11.74 1.90
CA PRO A 48 21.33 -10.34 1.55
C PRO A 48 20.25 -10.18 0.47
N TRP A 49 20.10 -11.17 -0.41
CA TRP A 49 19.05 -11.26 -1.43
C TRP A 49 17.61 -11.25 -0.88
N ALA A 50 17.39 -11.67 0.37
CA ALA A 50 16.06 -11.69 0.98
C ALA A 50 15.50 -10.29 1.23
N LEU A 51 16.38 -9.30 1.32
CA LEU A 51 15.99 -7.91 1.40
C LEU A 51 15.36 -7.42 0.10
N GLU A 52 16.01 -7.67 -1.04
CA GLU A 52 15.53 -7.30 -2.37
C GLU A 52 14.18 -7.96 -2.67
N LEU A 53 14.03 -9.25 -2.34
CA LEU A 53 12.75 -9.95 -2.45
C LEU A 53 11.66 -9.34 -1.57
N SER A 54 12.02 -8.85 -0.39
CA SER A 54 11.06 -8.17 0.48
C SER A 54 10.56 -6.88 -0.19
N TYR A 55 11.45 -6.07 -0.79
CA TYR A 55 11.05 -4.87 -1.53
C TYR A 55 10.12 -5.19 -2.70
N ILE A 56 10.41 -6.24 -3.46
CA ILE A 56 9.55 -6.68 -4.57
C ILE A 56 8.15 -7.04 -4.07
N LYS A 57 8.02 -7.72 -2.93
CA LYS A 57 6.71 -8.05 -2.32
C LYS A 57 5.90 -6.79 -1.98
N VAL A 58 6.55 -5.77 -1.42
CA VAL A 58 5.89 -4.49 -1.09
C VAL A 58 5.41 -3.78 -2.36
N ILE A 59 6.22 -3.75 -3.41
CA ILE A 59 5.86 -3.14 -4.70
C ILE A 59 4.65 -3.87 -5.33
N ILE A 60 4.66 -5.21 -5.34
CA ILE A 60 3.55 -6.01 -5.87
C ILE A 60 2.26 -5.71 -5.10
N ALA A 61 2.32 -5.67 -3.75
CA ALA A 61 1.16 -5.35 -2.92
C ALA A 61 0.60 -3.95 -3.21
N ALA A 62 1.47 -2.97 -3.43
CA ALA A 62 1.08 -1.60 -3.79
C ALA A 62 0.38 -1.55 -5.17
N VAL A 63 0.93 -2.25 -6.18
CA VAL A 63 0.35 -2.32 -7.53
C VAL A 63 -1.03 -2.98 -7.51
N ILE A 64 -1.18 -4.11 -6.81
CA ILE A 64 -2.47 -4.80 -6.67
C ILE A 64 -3.50 -3.88 -5.98
N SER A 65 -3.11 -3.23 -4.90
CA SER A 65 -3.98 -2.30 -4.17
C SER A 65 -4.44 -1.14 -5.05
N LEU A 66 -3.54 -0.60 -5.88
CA LEU A 66 -3.86 0.44 -6.85
C LEU A 66 -4.82 -0.05 -7.93
N GLY A 67 -4.60 -1.26 -8.46
CA GLY A 67 -5.48 -1.90 -9.44
C GLY A 67 -6.91 -2.07 -8.90
N ILE A 68 -7.05 -2.55 -7.67
CA ILE A 68 -8.35 -2.69 -6.99
C ILE A 68 -9.00 -1.32 -6.83
N ALA A 69 -8.26 -0.32 -6.33
CA ALA A 69 -8.78 1.04 -6.16
C ALA A 69 -9.26 1.64 -7.49
N PHE A 70 -8.55 1.38 -8.59
CA PHE A 70 -8.93 1.81 -9.92
C PHE A 70 -10.19 1.10 -10.42
N MET A 71 -10.29 -0.22 -10.29
CA MET A 71 -11.48 -1.00 -10.68
C MET A 71 -12.73 -0.52 -9.94
N VAL A 72 -12.64 -0.39 -8.61
CA VAL A 72 -13.73 0.13 -7.77
C VAL A 72 -14.15 1.53 -8.23
N SER A 73 -13.18 2.41 -8.52
CA SER A 73 -13.44 3.76 -9.00
C SER A 73 -14.10 3.77 -10.39
N PHE A 74 -13.71 2.88 -11.29
CA PHE A 74 -14.24 2.78 -12.65
C PHE A 74 -15.67 2.24 -12.67
N GLU A 75 -15.95 1.18 -11.91
CA GLU A 75 -17.31 0.64 -11.75
C GLU A 75 -18.25 1.68 -11.14
N PHE A 76 -17.76 2.48 -10.19
CA PHE A 76 -18.51 3.57 -9.59
C PHE A 76 -18.82 4.68 -10.61
N LYS A 77 -17.85 5.10 -11.42
CA LYS A 77 -18.04 6.10 -12.48
C LYS A 77 -19.08 5.63 -13.52
N ARG A 78 -19.08 4.34 -13.86
CA ARG A 78 -20.08 3.73 -14.77
C ARG A 78 -21.48 3.74 -14.16
N LYS A 79 -21.64 3.38 -12.88
CA LYS A 79 -22.95 3.40 -12.19
C LYS A 79 -23.54 4.81 -12.04
N ASN A 80 -22.72 5.84 -11.81
CA ASN A 80 -23.20 7.22 -11.73
C ASN A 80 -23.56 7.83 -13.09
N LYS A 81 -23.12 7.26 -14.22
CA LYS A 81 -23.44 7.76 -15.57
C LYS A 81 -24.75 7.19 -16.14
N MET A 82 -25.28 6.12 -15.55
CA MET A 82 -26.51 5.44 -15.96
C MET A 82 -27.70 5.75 -15.01
N LYS A 83 -27.55 6.72 -14.13
CA LYS A 83 -28.56 7.17 -13.17
C LYS A 83 -28.79 8.65 -13.35
#